data_AF-A0A0F8FYE2-F1
#
_entry.id   AF-A0A0F8FYE2-F1
#
_cell.length_a   1.000
_cell.length_b   1.000
_cell.length_c   1.000
_cell.angle_alpha   90.00
_cell.angle_beta   90.00
_cell.angle_gamma   90.00
#
_symmetry.space_group_name_H-M   'P 1'
#
loop_
_entity.id
_entity.type
_entity.pdbx_description
1 polymer ?
#
loop_
_entity_poly.entity_id
_entity_poly.type
_entity_poly.pdbx_seq_one_letter_code
_entity_poly.pdbx_strand_id
1 'polypeptide(L)'
;MEELIDLLANWKDLKAKSNAYDKLGSLYAEIGEEELAQEQYSKALEYYGMIFDDELWPFSVKATLASELMERGKTLLLLKKYESAKESMDMALDFLEGVDNEEPEDSTEESLDLASVILGEGYEEESEDSGYLAELAEIFREYAKTLSDLNRNEEAEEFTAKSEKILRKLA
;
A
#
# COMPACT_ATOMS: atom_id res chain seq x y z
N MET A 1 -3.90 -24.75 11.47
CA MET A 1 -5.25 -24.28 11.86
C MET A 1 -5.22 -23.33 13.07
N GLU A 2 -4.62 -23.69 14.22
CA GLU A 2 -4.47 -22.75 15.37
C GLU A 2 -3.57 -21.56 15.03
N GLU A 3 -2.44 -21.80 14.36
CA GLU A 3 -1.51 -20.78 13.86
C GLU A 3 -2.15 -19.80 12.85
N LEU A 4 -2.97 -20.30 11.91
CA LEU A 4 -3.71 -19.46 10.97
C LEU A 4 -4.75 -18.56 11.67
N ILE A 5 -5.40 -19.06 12.73
CA ILE A 5 -6.36 -18.27 13.51
C ILE A 5 -5.65 -17.13 14.24
N ASP A 6 -4.49 -17.40 14.84
CA ASP A 6 -3.68 -16.40 15.52
C ASP A 6 -3.11 -15.37 14.54
N LEU A 7 -2.66 -15.81 13.37
CA LEU A 7 -2.21 -14.93 12.27
C LEU A 7 -3.33 -13.99 11.80
N LEU A 8 -4.52 -14.54 11.55
CA LEU A 8 -5.71 -13.77 11.17
C LEU A 8 -6.12 -12.77 12.26
N ALA A 9 -6.06 -13.17 13.53
CA ALA A 9 -6.38 -12.29 14.65
C ALA A 9 -5.37 -11.15 14.76
N ASN A 10 -4.08 -11.45 14.61
CA ASN A 10 -3.00 -10.47 14.58
C ASN A 10 -3.17 -9.49 13.42
N TRP A 11 -3.43 -9.98 12.20
CA TRP A 11 -3.69 -9.14 11.03
C TRP A 11 -4.86 -8.17 11.25
N LYS A 12 -5.99 -8.68 11.77
CA LYS A 12 -7.16 -7.84 12.06
C LYS A 12 -6.84 -6.75 13.08
N ASP A 13 -6.05 -7.07 14.10
CA ASP A 13 -5.63 -6.11 15.14
C ASP A 13 -4.68 -5.05 14.57
N LEU A 14 -3.64 -5.46 13.84
CA LEU A 14 -2.70 -4.53 13.18
C LEU A 14 -3.43 -3.61 12.19
N LYS A 15 -4.35 -4.16 11.40
CA LYS A 15 -5.17 -3.41 10.44
C LYS A 15 -6.13 -2.44 11.12
N ALA A 16 -6.71 -2.82 12.26
CA ALA A 16 -7.53 -1.92 13.05
C ALA A 16 -6.70 -0.77 13.64
N LYS A 17 -5.48 -1.06 14.11
CA LYS A 17 -4.56 -0.05 14.64
C LYS A 17 -4.11 0.92 13.55
N SER A 18 -3.66 0.44 12.39
CA SER A 18 -3.23 1.32 11.28
C SER A 18 -4.33 2.32 10.89
N ASN A 19 -5.55 1.82 10.70
CA ASN A 19 -6.73 2.63 10.38
C ASN A 19 -7.08 3.64 11.49
N ALA A 20 -6.91 3.27 12.76
CA ALA A 20 -7.20 4.15 13.88
C ALA A 20 -6.20 5.32 13.94
N TYR A 21 -4.91 5.04 13.73
CA TYR A 21 -3.87 6.05 13.69
C TYR A 21 -4.02 6.98 12.47
N ASP A 22 -4.40 6.46 11.30
CA ASP A 22 -4.69 7.30 10.12
C ASP A 22 -5.84 8.29 10.34
N LYS A 23 -6.92 7.80 10.94
CA LYS A 23 -8.05 8.66 11.30
C LYS A 23 -7.63 9.71 12.31
N LEU A 24 -6.85 9.32 13.32
CA LEU A 24 -6.36 10.26 14.34
C LEU A 24 -5.44 11.32 13.73
N GLY A 25 -4.54 10.94 12.81
CA GLY A 25 -3.68 11.87 12.09
C GLY A 25 -4.50 12.89 11.28
N SER A 26 -5.56 12.42 10.61
CA SER A 26 -6.48 13.29 9.88
C SER A 26 -7.21 14.27 10.80
N LEU A 27 -7.68 13.82 11.97
CA LEU A 27 -8.31 14.70 12.96
C LEU A 27 -7.34 15.75 13.51
N TYR A 28 -6.08 15.40 13.77
CA TYR A 28 -5.06 16.37 14.18
C TYR A 28 -4.78 17.39 13.08
N ALA A 29 -4.70 16.95 11.82
CA ALA A 29 -4.52 17.83 10.68
C ALA A 29 -5.68 18.82 10.52
N GLU A 30 -6.93 18.38 10.73
CA GLU A 30 -8.13 19.24 10.66
C GLU A 30 -8.11 20.37 11.69
N ILE A 31 -7.52 20.14 12.87
CA ILE A 31 -7.39 21.17 13.91
C ILE A 31 -6.07 21.95 13.85
N GLY A 32 -5.24 21.70 12.83
CA GLY A 32 -3.97 22.39 12.58
C GLY A 32 -2.78 21.89 13.40
N GLU A 33 -2.91 20.75 14.09
CA GLU A 33 -1.84 20.12 14.86
C GLU A 33 -0.97 19.23 13.96
N GLU A 34 -0.20 19.87 13.08
CA GLU A 34 0.57 19.22 12.01
C GLU A 34 1.59 18.18 12.49
N GLU A 35 2.31 18.47 13.57
CA GLU A 35 3.32 17.56 14.13
C GLU A 35 2.67 16.28 14.68
N LEU A 36 1.55 16.43 15.41
CA LEU A 36 0.79 15.30 15.92
C LEU A 36 0.16 14.49 14.79
N ALA A 37 -0.31 15.15 13.74
CA ALA A 37 -0.84 14.50 12.54
C ALA A 37 0.22 13.61 11.89
N GLN A 38 1.40 14.16 11.65
CA GLN A 38 2.53 13.42 11.08
C GLN A 38 2.91 12.22 11.96
N GLU A 39 3.01 12.40 13.28
CA GLU A 39 3.31 11.30 14.21
C GLU A 39 2.30 10.15 14.08
N GLN A 40 1.00 10.45 13.95
CA GLN A 40 0.01 9.39 13.80
C GLN A 40 0.06 8.74 12.42
N TYR A 41 0.33 9.50 11.36
CA TYR A 41 0.51 8.93 10.02
C TYR A 41 1.71 7.98 9.95
N SER A 42 2.82 8.31 10.61
CA SER A 42 3.98 7.43 10.71
C SER A 42 3.64 6.17 11.51
N LYS A 43 2.95 6.28 12.65
CA LYS A 43 2.47 5.12 13.42
C LYS A 43 1.55 4.20 12.61
N ALA A 44 0.68 4.76 11.78
CA ALA A 44 -0.16 3.95 10.91
C ALA A 44 0.68 3.10 9.94
N LEU A 45 1.73 3.68 9.36
CA LEU A 45 2.67 2.97 8.49
C LEU A 45 3.48 1.92 9.24
N GLU A 46 3.89 2.15 10.49
CA GLU A 46 4.55 1.12 11.31
C GLU A 46 3.70 -0.16 11.41
N TYR A 47 2.39 -0.03 11.61
CA TYR A 47 1.49 -1.19 11.64
C TYR A 47 1.30 -1.85 10.26
N TYR A 48 1.30 -1.07 9.18
CA TYR A 48 1.32 -1.64 7.82
C TYR A 48 2.61 -2.43 7.56
N GLY A 49 3.76 -1.92 8.01
CA GLY A 49 5.05 -2.62 7.94
C GLY A 49 5.08 -3.91 8.75
N MET A 50 4.47 -3.93 9.94
CA MET A 50 4.33 -5.16 10.73
C MET A 50 3.46 -6.23 10.05
N ILE A 51 2.51 -5.82 9.20
CA ILE A 51 1.77 -6.76 8.35
C ILE A 51 2.68 -7.26 7.23
N PHE A 52 3.52 -6.40 6.65
CA PHE A 52 4.41 -6.75 5.53
C PHE A 52 5.48 -7.79 5.87
N ASP A 53 6.08 -7.71 7.06
CA ASP A 53 7.23 -8.54 7.48
C ASP A 53 6.90 -10.04 7.63
N ASP A 54 5.66 -10.46 7.41
CA ASP A 54 5.25 -11.86 7.51
C ASP A 54 5.30 -12.54 6.12
N GLU A 55 6.24 -13.48 5.96
CA GLU A 55 6.48 -14.23 4.72
C GLU A 55 5.26 -15.09 4.31
N LEU A 56 4.35 -15.39 5.24
CA LEU A 56 3.16 -16.21 4.99
C LEU A 56 2.09 -15.51 4.16
N TRP A 57 2.22 -14.20 3.91
CA TRP A 57 1.19 -13.47 3.16
C TRP A 57 1.20 -13.82 1.66
N PRO A 58 0.06 -14.30 1.13
CA PRO A 58 -0.14 -14.51 -0.30
C PRO A 58 0.08 -13.22 -1.08
N PHE A 59 0.48 -13.34 -2.34
CA PHE A 59 0.68 -12.18 -3.20
C PHE A 59 -0.61 -11.35 -3.32
N SER A 60 -1.77 -12.00 -3.49
CA SER A 60 -3.08 -11.36 -3.54
C SER A 60 -3.40 -10.49 -2.31
N VAL A 61 -3.00 -10.92 -1.11
CA VAL A 61 -3.15 -10.14 0.12
C VAL A 61 -2.20 -8.94 0.13
N LYS A 62 -0.94 -9.13 -0.29
CA LYS A 62 0.06 -8.05 -0.43
C LYS A 62 -0.39 -6.99 -1.44
N ALA A 63 -0.91 -7.42 -2.60
CA ALA A 63 -1.46 -6.55 -3.63
C ALA A 63 -2.65 -5.73 -3.11
N THR A 64 -3.54 -6.36 -2.33
CA THR A 64 -4.65 -5.67 -1.67
C THR A 64 -4.16 -4.58 -0.71
N LEU A 65 -3.16 -4.90 0.13
CA LEU A 65 -2.56 -3.93 1.07
C LEU A 65 -1.88 -2.77 0.33
N ALA A 66 -1.18 -3.06 -0.77
CA ALA A 66 -0.57 -2.05 -1.62
C ALA A 66 -1.62 -1.11 -2.23
N SER A 67 -2.75 -1.63 -2.74
CA SER A 67 -3.87 -0.80 -3.22
C SER A 67 -4.42 0.12 -2.13
N GLU A 68 -4.57 -0.37 -0.90
CA GLU A 68 -5.04 0.45 0.23
C GLU A 68 -4.04 1.57 0.57
N LEU A 69 -2.74 1.28 0.55
CA LEU A 69 -1.70 2.28 0.75
C LEU A 69 -1.65 3.31 -0.38
N MET A 70 -1.95 2.91 -1.61
CA MET A 70 -2.09 3.82 -2.75
C MET A 70 -3.29 4.77 -2.59
N GLU A 71 -4.44 4.26 -2.17
CA GLU A 71 -5.63 5.07 -1.87
C GLU A 71 -5.39 6.02 -0.68
N ARG A 72 -4.65 5.56 0.33
CA ARG A 72 -4.18 6.41 1.43
C ARG A 72 -3.30 7.54 0.89
N GLY A 73 -2.33 7.23 0.01
CA GLY A 73 -1.46 8.21 -0.64
C GLY A 73 -2.25 9.27 -1.41
N LYS A 74 -3.25 8.87 -2.22
CA LYS A 74 -4.17 9.77 -2.93
C LYS A 74 -4.94 10.69 -1.97
N THR A 75 -5.42 10.14 -0.87
CA THR A 75 -6.15 10.93 0.14
C THR A 75 -5.24 11.96 0.80
N LEU A 76 -4.05 11.55 1.24
CA LEU A 76 -3.06 12.43 1.85
C LEU A 76 -2.60 13.53 0.88
N LEU A 77 -2.52 13.23 -0.40
CA LEU A 77 -2.27 14.21 -1.46
C LEU A 77 -3.32 15.32 -1.52
N LEU A 78 -4.60 14.95 -1.51
CA LEU A 78 -5.71 15.91 -1.51
C LEU A 78 -5.68 16.79 -0.25
N LEU A 79 -5.22 16.23 0.87
CA LEU A 79 -5.00 16.94 2.13
C LEU A 79 -3.68 17.72 2.18
N LYS A 80 -2.90 17.71 1.10
CA LYS A 80 -1.59 18.36 0.99
C LYS A 80 -0.55 17.85 1.98
N LYS A 81 -0.71 16.61 2.47
CA LYS A 81 0.23 15.90 3.35
C LYS A 81 1.24 15.15 2.51
N TYR A 82 2.09 15.89 1.80
CA TYR A 82 2.86 15.29 0.72
C TYR A 82 3.91 14.28 1.17
N GLU A 83 4.55 14.51 2.32
CA GLU A 83 5.53 13.57 2.86
C GLU A 83 4.85 12.25 3.24
N SER A 84 3.76 12.30 4.00
CA SER A 84 3.01 11.09 4.36
C SER A 84 2.38 10.40 3.14
N ALA A 85 2.01 11.15 2.11
CA ALA A 85 1.56 10.58 0.84
C ALA A 85 2.69 9.81 0.15
N LYS A 86 3.89 10.39 0.10
CA LYS A 86 5.10 9.75 -0.42
C LYS A 86 5.40 8.44 0.34
N GLU A 87 5.45 8.50 1.67
CA GLU A 87 5.71 7.32 2.50
C GLU A 87 4.70 6.19 2.26
N SER A 88 3.41 6.53 2.07
CA SER A 88 2.39 5.54 1.71
C SER A 88 2.65 4.88 0.36
N MET A 89 3.00 5.71 -0.63
CA MET A 89 3.25 5.26 -2.00
C MET A 89 4.54 4.46 -2.12
N ASP A 90 5.58 4.83 -1.39
CA ASP A 90 6.83 4.08 -1.32
C ASP A 90 6.63 2.73 -0.61
N MET A 91 5.87 2.68 0.49
CA MET A 91 5.53 1.40 1.12
C MET A 91 4.69 0.51 0.20
N ALA A 92 3.71 1.07 -0.51
CA ALA A 92 2.95 0.32 -1.52
C ALA A 92 3.87 -0.26 -2.59
N LEU A 93 4.94 0.44 -2.98
CA LEU A 93 5.95 -0.10 -3.89
C LEU A 93 6.75 -1.22 -3.27
N ASP A 94 7.17 -1.10 -2.02
CA ASP A 94 7.96 -2.15 -1.36
C ASP A 94 7.17 -3.47 -1.27
N PHE A 95 5.85 -3.38 -1.05
CA PHE A 95 4.93 -4.53 -1.13
C PHE A 95 4.96 -5.23 -2.51
N LEU A 96 5.38 -4.53 -3.56
CA LEU A 96 5.30 -4.95 -4.96
C LEU A 96 6.66 -5.17 -5.63
N GLU A 97 7.71 -4.47 -5.23
CA GLU A 97 9.07 -4.70 -5.75
C GLU A 97 9.65 -6.03 -5.21
N GLY A 98 9.07 -6.60 -4.15
CA GLY A 98 9.31 -7.99 -3.73
C GLY A 98 8.87 -9.06 -4.75
N VAL A 99 8.14 -8.69 -5.80
CA VAL A 99 7.54 -9.61 -6.80
C VAL A 99 8.49 -9.92 -7.97
N ASP A 100 9.57 -9.16 -8.14
CA ASP A 100 10.50 -9.31 -9.27
C ASP A 100 11.48 -10.50 -9.11
N ASN A 101 11.52 -11.19 -7.96
CA ASN A 101 12.54 -12.22 -7.66
C ASN A 101 12.03 -13.63 -7.43
N GLU A 102 10.74 -13.84 -7.23
CA GLU A 102 10.15 -15.17 -7.05
C GLU A 102 8.87 -15.19 -7.87
N GLU A 103 8.67 -16.24 -8.69
CA GLU A 103 7.30 -16.53 -9.16
C GLU A 103 6.39 -16.45 -7.94
N PRO A 104 5.19 -15.84 -8.03
CA PRO A 104 4.29 -15.81 -6.89
C PRO A 104 4.00 -17.25 -6.50
N GLU A 105 4.71 -17.77 -5.50
CA GLU A 105 4.39 -19.03 -4.86
C GLU A 105 3.17 -18.75 -3.95
N ASP A 106 2.03 -18.37 -4.55
CA ASP A 106 0.69 -18.61 -3.98
C ASP A 106 0.40 -20.12 -3.90
N SER A 107 1.43 -20.97 -3.96
CA SER A 107 1.38 -22.39 -4.28
C SER A 107 1.13 -23.30 -3.07
N THR A 108 1.05 -22.72 -1.85
CA THR A 108 0.70 -23.50 -0.66
C THR A 108 -0.82 -23.47 -0.41
N GLU A 109 -1.38 -24.60 -0.02
CA GLU A 109 -2.80 -24.69 0.36
C GLU A 109 -3.13 -23.72 1.52
N GLU A 110 -2.18 -23.48 2.42
CA GLU A 110 -2.33 -22.55 3.55
C GLU A 110 -2.35 -21.07 3.13
N SER A 111 -1.56 -20.65 2.14
CA SER A 111 -1.60 -19.28 1.60
C SER A 111 -2.93 -19.01 0.90
N LEU A 112 -3.45 -19.96 0.12
CA LEU A 112 -4.74 -19.81 -0.57
C LEU A 112 -5.93 -19.77 0.40
N ASP A 113 -5.94 -20.62 1.43
CA ASP A 113 -6.95 -20.58 2.49
C ASP A 113 -6.95 -19.24 3.23
N LEU A 114 -5.76 -18.69 3.49
CA LEU A 114 -5.60 -17.40 4.16
C LEU A 114 -6.12 -16.24 3.29
N ALA A 115 -5.78 -16.23 1.99
CA ALA A 115 -6.30 -15.26 1.03
C ALA A 115 -7.83 -15.29 0.98
N SER A 116 -8.42 -16.48 0.86
CA SER A 116 -9.89 -16.63 0.82
C SER A 116 -10.57 -16.11 2.09
N VAL A 117 -9.97 -16.33 3.27
CA VAL A 117 -10.55 -15.87 4.54
C VAL A 117 -10.41 -14.35 4.72
N ILE A 118 -9.27 -13.77 4.35
CA ILE A 118 -9.04 -12.32 4.50
C ILE A 118 -9.88 -11.53 3.53
N LEU A 119 -9.94 -12.02 2.30
CA LEU A 119 -10.45 -11.24 1.20
C LEU A 119 -11.89 -11.63 0.80
N GLY A 120 -12.38 -12.79 1.26
CA GLY A 120 -13.77 -13.25 1.14
C GLY A 120 -13.97 -14.45 0.20
N GLU A 121 -15.13 -15.14 0.32
CA GLU A 121 -15.53 -16.20 -0.62
C GLU A 121 -15.75 -15.60 -2.02
N GLY A 122 -14.93 -16.00 -3.00
CA GLY A 122 -15.03 -15.53 -4.38
C GLY A 122 -13.75 -14.93 -4.98
N TYR A 123 -12.58 -15.22 -4.42
CA TYR A 123 -11.30 -14.94 -5.08
C TYR A 123 -11.19 -15.79 -6.35
N GLU A 124 -11.59 -15.20 -7.47
CA GLU A 124 -11.05 -15.61 -8.76
C GLU A 124 -9.65 -15.02 -8.82
N GLU A 125 -8.65 -15.89 -8.87
CA GLU A 125 -7.29 -15.55 -9.27
C GLU A 125 -7.37 -15.08 -10.73
N GLU A 126 -7.85 -13.85 -10.94
CA GLU A 126 -7.69 -13.21 -12.23
C GLU A 126 -6.19 -13.11 -12.45
N SER A 127 -5.73 -13.53 -13.62
CA SER A 127 -4.35 -13.40 -14.04
C SER A 127 -4.00 -11.91 -14.12
N GLU A 128 -3.66 -11.32 -12.97
CA GLU A 128 -3.78 -9.87 -12.68
C GLU A 128 -2.47 -9.09 -12.73
N ASP A 129 -1.36 -9.75 -13.04
CA ASP A 129 -0.02 -9.14 -12.94
C ASP A 129 0.14 -7.90 -13.84
N SER A 130 -0.53 -7.86 -15.00
CA SER A 130 -0.46 -6.72 -15.93
C SER A 130 -1.47 -5.60 -15.64
N GLY A 131 -2.65 -5.92 -15.09
CA GLY A 131 -3.71 -4.93 -14.85
C GLY A 131 -3.37 -4.05 -13.65
N TYR A 132 -2.87 -4.69 -12.60
CA TYR A 132 -2.45 -4.04 -11.36
C TYR A 132 -1.26 -3.09 -11.55
N LEU A 133 -0.21 -3.54 -12.25
CA LEU A 133 0.95 -2.70 -12.57
C LEU A 133 0.58 -1.48 -13.42
N ALA A 134 -0.44 -1.61 -14.29
CA ALA A 134 -0.92 -0.48 -15.07
C ALA A 134 -1.60 0.58 -14.19
N GLU A 135 -2.42 0.17 -13.22
CA GLU A 135 -3.07 1.06 -12.26
C GLU A 135 -2.04 1.81 -11.39
N LEU A 136 -1.02 1.11 -10.90
CA LEU A 136 0.08 1.70 -10.16
C LEU A 136 0.86 2.74 -10.97
N ALA A 137 1.15 2.44 -12.23
CA ALA A 137 1.81 3.37 -13.13
C ALA A 137 0.97 4.64 -13.36
N GLU A 138 -0.35 4.51 -13.49
CA GLU A 138 -1.24 5.66 -13.59
C GLU A 138 -1.21 6.53 -12.34
N ILE A 139 -1.20 5.92 -11.16
CA ILE A 139 -1.19 6.64 -9.88
C ILE A 139 0.10 7.43 -9.69
N PHE A 140 1.27 6.89 -10.04
CA PHE A 140 2.51 7.67 -10.02
C PHE A 140 2.52 8.81 -11.02
N ARG A 141 1.93 8.61 -12.19
CA ARG A 141 1.78 9.69 -13.17
C ARG A 141 0.90 10.81 -12.62
N GLU A 142 -0.21 10.47 -11.96
CA GLU A 142 -1.09 11.45 -11.30
C GLU A 142 -0.41 12.16 -10.13
N TYR A 143 0.35 11.42 -9.32
CA TYR A 143 1.11 11.99 -8.21
C TYR A 143 2.19 12.95 -8.71
N ALA A 144 2.99 12.51 -9.69
CA ALA A 144 4.01 13.34 -10.34
C ALA A 144 3.42 14.64 -10.88
N LYS A 145 2.25 14.56 -11.55
CA LYS A 145 1.54 15.75 -12.03
C LYS A 145 1.15 16.67 -10.88
N THR A 146 0.58 16.12 -9.81
CA THR A 146 0.18 16.88 -8.62
C THR A 146 1.38 17.57 -7.98
N LEU A 147 2.53 16.88 -7.86
CA LEU A 147 3.78 17.43 -7.34
C LEU A 147 4.29 18.57 -8.23
N SER A 148 4.21 18.42 -9.55
CA SER A 148 4.60 19.47 -10.50
C SER A 148 3.72 20.72 -10.36
N ASP A 149 2.40 20.53 -10.23
CA ASP A 149 1.43 21.62 -10.00
C ASP A 149 1.73 22.41 -8.70
N LEU A 150 2.45 21.78 -7.76
CA LEU A 150 2.87 22.36 -6.48
C LEU A 150 4.30 22.92 -6.50
N ASN A 151 4.95 22.96 -7.67
CA ASN A 151 6.37 23.31 -7.87
C ASN A 151 7.37 22.39 -7.16
N ARG A 152 6.97 21.15 -6.83
CA ARG A 152 7.87 20.10 -6.30
C ARG A 152 8.45 19.27 -7.44
N ASN A 153 9.15 19.95 -8.36
CA ASN A 153 9.52 19.38 -9.66
C ASN A 153 10.52 18.21 -9.56
N GLU A 154 11.46 18.23 -8.61
CA GLU A 154 12.41 17.12 -8.43
C GLU A 154 11.69 15.82 -8.04
N GLU A 155 10.72 15.91 -7.13
CA GLU A 155 9.90 14.75 -6.73
C GLU A 155 8.94 14.33 -7.85
N ALA A 156 8.42 15.28 -8.61
CA ALA A 156 7.59 14.98 -9.79
C ALA A 156 8.37 14.16 -10.83
N GLU A 157 9.65 14.49 -11.06
CA GLU A 157 10.53 13.73 -11.94
C GLU A 157 10.80 12.32 -11.40
N GLU A 158 11.02 12.17 -10.08
CA GLU A 158 11.18 10.86 -9.42
C GLU A 158 9.98 9.94 -9.69
N PHE A 159 8.76 10.42 -9.44
CA PHE A 159 7.54 9.63 -9.64
C PHE A 159 7.20 9.41 -11.12
N THR A 160 7.56 10.35 -12.00
CA THR A 160 7.48 10.12 -13.45
C THR A 160 8.38 8.96 -13.86
N ALA A 161 9.63 8.94 -13.37
CA ALA A 161 10.56 7.86 -13.67
C ALA A 161 10.08 6.49 -13.13
N LYS A 162 9.50 6.46 -11.91
CA LYS A 162 8.88 5.26 -11.35
C LYS A 162 7.72 4.75 -12.22
N SER A 163 6.82 5.63 -12.65
CA SER A 163 5.72 5.30 -13.59
C SER A 163 6.24 4.72 -14.91
N GLU A 164 7.22 5.39 -15.54
CA GLU A 164 7.80 4.93 -16.80
C GLU A 164 8.52 3.59 -16.69
N LYS A 165 9.22 3.34 -15.56
CA LYS A 165 9.87 2.05 -15.29
C LYS A 165 8.84 0.93 -15.30
N ILE A 166 7.68 1.12 -14.68
CA ILE A 166 6.59 0.13 -14.65
C ILE A 166 5.99 -0.06 -16.04
N LEU A 167 5.64 1.03 -16.75
CA LEU A 167 5.05 0.94 -18.09
C LEU A 167 5.97 0.24 -19.10
N ARG A 168 7.29 0.38 -18.98
CA ARG A 168 8.26 -0.34 -19.82
C ARG A 168 8.27 -1.85 -19.57
N LYS A 169 7.93 -2.31 -18.36
CA LYS A 169 7.79 -3.75 -18.06
C LYS A 169 6.52 -4.34 -18.68
N LEU A 170 5.51 -3.51 -18.96
CA LEU A 170 4.21 -3.91 -19.50
C LEU A 170 4.12 -3.88 -21.04
N ALA A 171 5.15 -3.36 -21.72
CA ALA A 171 5.18 -3.15 -23.18
C ALA A 171 5.93 -4.27 -23.93
#